data_AF-A0A845BG44-F1
#
_entry.id   AF-A0A845BG44-F1
#
_cell.length_a   1.000
_cell.length_b   1.000
_cell.length_c   1.000
_cell.angle_alpha   90.00
_cell.angle_beta   90.00
_cell.angle_gamma   90.00
#
_symmetry.space_group_name_H-M   'P 1'
#
loop_
_entity.id
_entity.type
_entity.pdbx_description
1 polymer ?
#
loop_
_entity_poly.entity_id
_entity_poly.type
_entity_poly.pdbx_seq_one_letter_code
_entity_poly.pdbx_strand_id
1 'polypeptide(L)'
;MADEQAQVGSGSLGWLLRTPRPSAAPPAAAGAPATVPAAPEAAPSGTVTVVERTIVVMLFGGLVLGVVLVLRPLATALLFGAILAIATWPLRRMLVRAGIGHTATAVLMLLTSLLLVGLPLLAAAPRLAARLSEAGLRLEATLATLSAAPPDWVLSLPVVGSRLARGWQELAGSGGDLRAAMEPYAEWIRRIFVAAAGAMADSVLQFILALIVAAMFWTNGDTVSAILRDVVRRLGGAMATEALDAAGGSLRSVAYGVVGTALIQGVLMGLGAVLAGLPAPGLLGFLVMLLAISQIGAPLERFPA
;
A
#
# COMPACT_ATOMS: atom_id res chain seq x y z
N MET A 1 86.11 -2.70 35.12
CA MET A 1 85.51 -2.32 33.83
C MET A 1 84.38 -1.36 34.20
N ALA A 2 84.63 -0.05 34.35
CA ALA A 2 84.75 0.95 33.27
C ALA A 2 83.49 0.90 32.37
N ASP A 3 82.63 1.88 32.19
CA ASP A 3 82.51 3.33 32.44
C ASP A 3 81.06 3.55 32.95
N GLU A 4 80.55 4.66 33.48
CA GLU A 4 80.69 6.06 33.10
C GLU A 4 80.07 6.91 34.23
N GLN A 5 80.73 8.03 34.51
CA GLN A 5 80.32 9.06 35.44
C GLN A 5 79.30 10.01 34.79
N ALA A 6 78.33 10.51 35.55
CA ALA A 6 78.03 11.95 35.73
C ALA A 6 76.64 12.11 36.37
N GLN A 7 76.50 12.41 37.67
CA GLN A 7 76.76 13.69 38.32
C GLN A 7 75.53 14.64 38.28
N VAL A 8 74.85 14.69 39.44
CA VAL A 8 74.44 15.93 40.17
C VAL A 8 73.21 16.70 39.62
N GLY A 9 72.31 17.25 40.43
CA GLY A 9 72.29 17.42 41.88
C GLY A 9 70.99 18.07 42.38
N SER A 10 70.87 18.02 43.70
CA SER A 10 69.87 18.69 44.55
C SER A 10 69.77 20.20 44.35
N GLY A 11 68.55 20.75 44.47
CA GLY A 11 68.30 22.18 44.71
C GLY A 11 66.80 22.49 44.62
N SER A 12 65.99 22.33 45.68
CA SER A 12 65.81 23.22 46.85
C SER A 12 65.42 24.68 46.53
N LEU A 13 64.13 24.98 46.74
CA LEU A 13 63.61 26.22 47.35
C LEU A 13 64.08 27.57 46.80
N GLY A 14 63.50 28.01 45.67
CA GLY A 14 63.71 29.34 45.06
C GLY A 14 62.55 30.34 45.21
N TRP A 15 61.57 30.12 46.10
CA TRP A 15 60.30 30.87 46.08
C TRP A 15 60.19 32.05 47.07
N LEU A 16 61.28 32.50 47.72
CA LEU A 16 61.17 33.40 48.89
C LEU A 16 61.88 34.76 48.84
N LEU A 17 62.22 35.35 47.68
CA LEU A 17 62.74 36.73 47.65
C LEU A 17 62.35 37.53 46.38
N ARG A 18 61.15 38.13 46.37
CA ARG A 18 60.91 39.41 45.67
C ARG A 18 60.01 40.32 46.49
N THR A 19 60.62 41.39 47.00
CA THR A 19 60.00 42.49 47.74
C THR A 19 59.38 43.54 46.79
N PRO A 20 58.40 44.34 47.26
CA PRO A 20 57.72 45.37 46.46
C PRO A 20 58.54 46.67 46.33
N ARG A 21 58.42 47.37 45.19
CA ARG A 21 58.98 48.72 44.95
C ARG A 21 57.85 49.77 44.87
N PRO A 22 57.97 50.94 45.54
CA PRO A 22 57.10 52.09 45.33
C PRO A 22 57.83 53.23 44.56
N SER A 23 57.06 54.05 43.81
CA SER A 23 57.37 55.41 43.28
C SER A 23 56.58 55.61 41.97
N ALA A 24 55.88 56.69 41.63
CA ALA A 24 55.55 58.00 42.22
C ALA A 24 54.39 58.61 41.37
N ALA A 25 53.75 59.69 41.84
CA ALA A 25 52.78 60.52 41.11
C ALA A 25 53.33 61.98 41.01
N PRO A 26 52.70 62.99 40.36
CA PRO A 26 51.82 63.11 39.16
C PRO A 26 52.40 64.18 38.15
N PRO A 27 51.68 64.82 37.18
CA PRO A 27 50.70 65.90 37.46
C PRO A 27 49.47 65.97 36.50
N ALA A 28 48.50 66.83 36.84
CA ALA A 28 47.21 67.05 36.19
C ALA A 28 47.24 68.07 35.03
N ALA A 29 46.38 67.90 34.01
CA ALA A 29 45.46 68.92 33.43
C ALA A 29 44.85 68.53 32.06
N ALA A 30 43.58 68.94 31.87
CA ALA A 30 42.90 69.36 30.62
C ALA A 30 42.11 68.33 29.74
N GLY A 31 40.76 68.44 29.77
CA GLY A 31 39.92 68.60 28.55
C GLY A 31 39.05 67.45 28.01
N ALA A 32 37.77 67.34 28.47
CA ALA A 32 36.50 66.97 27.77
C ALA A 32 36.34 65.64 26.96
N PRO A 33 35.13 65.15 26.58
CA PRO A 33 33.74 65.59 26.87
C PRO A 33 32.78 64.48 27.44
N ALA A 34 31.52 64.88 27.61
CA ALA A 34 30.36 64.23 28.23
C ALA A 34 30.08 62.74 27.90
N THR A 35 29.62 62.02 28.93
CA THR A 35 28.99 60.69 28.84
C THR A 35 27.64 60.79 28.12
N VAL A 36 27.56 60.23 26.91
CA VAL A 36 26.27 59.94 26.26
C VAL A 36 25.60 58.79 27.05
N PRO A 37 24.35 58.92 27.52
CA PRO A 37 23.65 57.79 28.11
C PRO A 37 23.44 56.73 27.01
N ALA A 38 23.92 55.52 27.25
CA ALA A 38 23.69 54.38 26.36
C ALA A 38 22.17 54.22 26.16
N ALA A 39 21.73 54.37 24.91
CA ALA A 39 20.35 54.09 24.53
C ALA A 39 20.00 52.65 24.92
N PRO A 40 18.77 52.37 25.38
CA PRO A 40 18.36 51.01 25.70
C PRO A 40 18.49 50.15 24.45
N GLU A 41 19.31 49.11 24.54
CA GLU A 41 19.50 48.10 23.51
C GLU A 41 18.13 47.50 23.17
N ALA A 42 17.64 47.84 21.98
CA ALA A 42 16.34 47.39 21.51
C ALA A 42 16.38 45.88 21.23
N ALA A 43 15.98 45.07 22.20
CA ALA A 43 15.48 43.73 21.91
C ALA A 43 14.16 43.89 21.12
N PRO A 44 14.09 43.37 19.88
CA PRO A 44 13.24 42.20 19.67
C PRO A 44 13.72 41.32 18.50
N SER A 45 14.46 40.24 18.78
CA SER A 45 14.80 39.21 17.79
C SER A 45 13.92 37.95 17.90
N GLY A 46 12.90 37.94 18.75
CA GLY A 46 11.98 36.81 18.92
C GLY A 46 10.91 36.70 17.82
N THR A 47 10.46 37.82 17.25
CA THR A 47 9.35 37.80 16.28
C THR A 47 9.79 37.28 14.91
N VAL A 48 11.01 37.62 14.46
CA VAL A 48 11.54 37.19 13.16
C VAL A 48 11.75 35.66 13.13
N THR A 49 12.23 35.06 14.21
CA THR A 49 12.41 33.59 14.33
C THR A 49 11.08 32.85 14.41
N VAL A 50 10.05 33.42 15.05
CA VAL A 50 8.71 32.82 15.07
C VAL A 50 8.08 32.87 13.69
N VAL A 51 8.17 34.01 12.98
CA VAL A 51 7.64 34.15 11.62
C VAL A 51 8.33 33.18 10.65
N GLU A 52 9.66 33.07 10.68
CA GLU A 52 10.41 32.12 9.85
C GLU A 52 10.00 30.67 10.14
N ARG A 53 9.92 30.29 11.42
CA ARG A 53 9.51 28.95 11.82
C ARG A 53 8.08 28.63 11.41
N THR A 54 7.16 29.59 11.55
CA THR A 54 5.77 29.45 11.11
C THR A 54 5.68 29.30 9.59
N ILE A 55 6.45 30.07 8.83
CA ILE A 55 6.51 29.94 7.36
C ILE A 55 7.04 28.56 6.96
N VAL A 56 8.12 28.07 7.58
CA VAL A 56 8.68 26.74 7.28
C VAL A 56 7.69 25.63 7.62
N VAL A 57 7.01 25.71 8.76
CA VAL A 57 5.98 24.72 9.14
C VAL A 57 4.80 24.77 8.19
N MET A 58 4.34 25.96 7.79
CA MET A 58 3.24 26.12 6.84
C MET A 58 3.62 25.61 5.44
N LEU A 59 4.83 25.89 4.98
CA LEU A 59 5.36 25.42 3.70
C LEU A 59 5.53 23.90 3.70
N PHE A 60 6.07 23.34 4.78
CA PHE A 60 6.19 21.89 4.95
C PHE A 60 4.82 21.22 5.02
N GLY A 61 3.88 21.78 5.78
CA GLY A 61 2.50 21.30 5.86
C GLY A 61 1.79 21.34 4.50
N GLY A 62 1.97 22.43 3.75
CA GLY A 62 1.47 22.57 2.39
C GLY A 62 2.07 21.56 1.42
N LEU A 63 3.38 21.30 1.51
CA LEU A 63 4.07 20.28 0.73
C LEU A 63 3.52 18.88 1.06
N VAL A 64 3.38 18.55 2.34
CA VAL A 64 2.81 17.26 2.78
C VAL A 64 1.39 17.10 2.26
N LEU A 65 0.56 18.14 2.37
CA LEU A 65 -0.82 18.11 1.87
C LEU A 65 -0.86 17.95 0.35
N GLY A 66 0.00 18.65 -0.38
CA GLY A 66 0.13 18.53 -1.84
C GLY A 66 0.53 17.11 -2.25
N VAL A 67 1.52 16.53 -1.56
CA VAL A 67 1.95 15.14 -1.78
C VAL A 67 0.80 14.17 -1.49
N VAL A 68 0.06 14.32 -0.38
CA VAL A 68 -1.08 13.47 -0.06
C VAL A 68 -2.19 13.59 -1.11
N LEU A 69 -2.46 14.80 -1.62
CA LEU A 69 -3.51 15.02 -2.61
C LEU A 69 -3.16 14.39 -3.97
N VAL A 70 -1.89 14.47 -4.37
CA VAL A 70 -1.38 13.82 -5.60
C VAL A 70 -1.33 12.30 -5.44
N LEU A 71 -0.96 11.80 -4.25
CA LEU A 71 -0.93 10.36 -3.98
C LEU A 71 -2.32 9.77 -3.76
N ARG A 72 -3.34 10.57 -3.42
CA ARG A 72 -4.71 10.09 -3.15
C ARG A 72 -5.28 9.14 -4.23
N PRO A 73 -5.26 9.46 -5.54
CA PRO A 73 -5.72 8.52 -6.57
C PRO A 73 -4.83 7.28 -6.70
N LEU A 74 -3.55 7.39 -6.34
CA LEU A 74 -2.59 6.29 -6.36
C LEU A 74 -2.59 5.48 -5.06
N ALA A 75 -3.27 5.93 -4.01
CA ALA A 75 -3.15 5.41 -2.66
C ALA A 75 -3.49 3.92 -2.59
N THR A 76 -4.53 3.51 -3.32
CA THR A 76 -4.92 2.11 -3.43
C THR A 76 -3.80 1.27 -4.08
N ALA A 77 -3.19 1.74 -5.17
CA ALA A 77 -2.10 1.03 -5.84
C ALA A 77 -0.83 1.01 -4.97
N LEU A 78 -0.52 2.12 -4.29
CA LEU A 78 0.59 2.24 -3.35
C LEU A 78 0.43 1.25 -2.19
N LEU A 79 -0.78 1.16 -1.63
CA LEU A 79 -1.08 0.26 -0.53
C LEU A 79 -0.93 -1.20 -0.96
N PHE A 80 -1.55 -1.60 -2.07
CA PHE A 80 -1.42 -2.97 -2.59
C PHE A 80 0.03 -3.30 -2.97
N GLY A 81 0.75 -2.37 -3.62
CA GLY A 81 2.15 -2.54 -3.96
C GLY A 81 3.05 -2.68 -2.73
N ALA A 82 2.82 -1.87 -1.69
CA ALA A 82 3.53 -1.96 -0.42
C ALA A 82 3.22 -3.27 0.32
N ILE A 83 1.95 -3.68 0.39
CA ILE A 83 1.55 -4.98 0.97
C ILE A 83 2.24 -6.12 0.23
N LEU A 84 2.22 -6.12 -1.10
CA LEU A 84 2.87 -7.14 -1.92
C LEU A 84 4.37 -7.17 -1.66
N ALA A 85 5.02 -5.99 -1.60
CA ALA A 85 6.45 -5.89 -1.30
C ALA A 85 6.80 -6.41 0.10
N ILE A 86 6.02 -6.06 1.13
CA ILE A 86 6.23 -6.49 2.52
C ILE A 86 5.98 -8.00 2.69
N ALA A 87 4.96 -8.52 2.01
CA ALA A 87 4.58 -9.94 2.05
C ALA A 87 5.62 -10.81 1.34
N THR A 88 6.22 -10.31 0.25
CA THR A 88 7.22 -11.04 -0.54
C THR A 88 8.66 -10.75 -0.10
N TRP A 89 8.87 -9.81 0.83
CA TRP A 89 10.16 -9.49 1.42
C TRP A 89 10.97 -10.70 1.96
N PRO A 90 10.39 -11.67 2.70
CA PRO A 90 11.14 -12.85 3.13
C PRO A 90 11.67 -13.67 1.95
N LEU A 91 10.88 -13.79 0.88
CA LEU A 91 11.29 -14.48 -0.35
C LEU A 91 12.42 -13.73 -1.06
N ARG A 92 12.32 -12.39 -1.22
CA ARG A 92 13.42 -11.55 -1.73
C ARG A 92 14.71 -11.81 -0.96
N ARG A 93 14.65 -11.79 0.38
CA ARG A 93 15.82 -12.04 1.24
C ARG A 93 16.38 -13.45 1.10
N MET A 94 15.56 -14.46 0.79
CA MET A 94 16.05 -15.82 0.52
C MET A 94 16.78 -15.87 -0.82
N LEU A 95 16.24 -15.25 -1.87
CA LEU A 95 16.84 -15.20 -3.20
C LEU A 95 18.16 -14.43 -3.22
N VAL A 96 18.22 -13.27 -2.54
CA VAL A 96 19.46 -12.50 -2.41
C VAL A 96 20.51 -13.28 -1.61
N ARG A 97 20.12 -13.97 -0.54
CA ARG A 97 21.04 -14.86 0.21
C ARG A 97 21.52 -16.06 -0.60
N ALA A 98 20.74 -16.51 -1.58
CA ALA A 98 21.14 -17.55 -2.53
C ALA A 98 22.12 -17.05 -3.61
N GLY A 99 22.53 -15.78 -3.57
CA GLY A 99 23.51 -15.20 -4.48
C GLY A 99 22.92 -14.50 -5.70
N ILE A 100 21.60 -14.38 -5.80
CA ILE A 100 20.96 -13.60 -6.87
C ILE A 100 21.13 -12.11 -6.57
N GLY A 101 21.68 -11.34 -7.51
CA GLY A 101 21.82 -9.89 -7.36
C GLY A 101 20.48 -9.20 -7.03
N HIS A 102 20.54 -8.07 -6.33
CA HIS A 102 19.35 -7.33 -5.88
C HIS A 102 18.39 -6.98 -7.04
N THR A 103 18.94 -6.51 -8.17
CA THR A 103 18.18 -6.18 -9.38
C THR A 103 17.60 -7.41 -10.05
N ALA A 104 18.36 -8.50 -10.14
CA ALA A 104 17.91 -9.75 -10.74
C ALA A 104 16.76 -10.37 -9.92
N THR A 105 16.84 -10.30 -8.59
CA THR A 105 15.76 -10.75 -7.70
C THR A 105 14.49 -9.95 -7.92
N ALA A 106 14.59 -8.62 -7.99
CA ALA A 106 13.43 -7.75 -8.22
C ALA A 106 12.76 -8.02 -9.58
N VAL A 107 13.57 -8.20 -10.65
CA VAL A 107 13.05 -8.53 -11.98
C VAL A 107 12.40 -9.91 -11.99
N LEU A 108 13.01 -10.91 -11.35
CA LEU A 108 12.44 -12.25 -11.25
C LEU A 108 11.08 -12.23 -10.54
N MET A 109 10.98 -11.55 -9.40
CA MET A 109 9.73 -11.44 -8.64
C MET A 109 8.65 -10.71 -9.41
N LEU A 110 9.01 -9.66 -10.15
CA LEU A 110 8.09 -8.94 -11.03
C LEU A 110 7.58 -9.83 -12.16
N LEU A 111 8.48 -10.51 -12.87
CA LEU A 111 8.11 -11.42 -13.95
C LEU A 111 7.26 -12.58 -13.46
N THR A 112 7.60 -13.17 -12.30
CA THR A 112 6.78 -14.23 -11.69
C THR A 112 5.39 -13.71 -11.33
N SER A 113 5.28 -12.55 -10.71
CA SER A 113 3.98 -11.96 -10.34
C SER A 113 3.14 -11.61 -11.57
N LEU A 114 3.78 -11.06 -12.60
CA LEU A 114 3.14 -10.76 -13.87
C LEU A 114 2.68 -12.03 -14.58
N LEU A 115 3.45 -13.12 -14.54
CA LEU A 115 3.10 -14.38 -15.16
C LEU A 115 1.98 -15.11 -14.41
N LEU A 116 2.06 -15.19 -13.08
CA LEU A 116 1.11 -15.94 -12.26
C LEU A 116 -0.24 -15.25 -12.11
N VAL A 117 -0.25 -13.92 -12.02
CA VAL A 117 -1.45 -13.14 -11.71
C VAL A 117 -1.80 -12.20 -12.86
N GLY A 118 -0.82 -11.47 -13.38
CA GLY A 118 -1.06 -10.50 -14.46
C GLY A 118 -1.54 -11.16 -15.76
N LEU A 119 -0.91 -12.23 -16.21
CA LEU A 119 -1.25 -12.92 -17.45
C LEU A 119 -2.66 -13.51 -17.44
N PRO A 120 -3.08 -14.31 -16.43
CA PRO A 120 -4.44 -14.81 -16.38
C PRO A 120 -5.45 -13.68 -16.23
N LEU A 121 -5.13 -12.61 -15.50
CA LEU A 121 -6.01 -11.45 -15.36
C LEU A 121 -6.20 -10.70 -16.69
N LEU A 122 -5.10 -10.43 -17.41
CA LEU A 122 -5.11 -9.77 -18.72
C LEU A 122 -5.77 -10.65 -19.80
N ALA A 123 -5.66 -11.97 -19.69
CA ALA A 123 -6.33 -12.90 -20.60
C ALA A 123 -7.82 -13.07 -20.27
N ALA A 124 -8.19 -13.04 -18.99
CA ALA A 124 -9.57 -13.21 -18.54
C ALA A 124 -10.40 -11.94 -18.75
N ALA A 125 -9.85 -10.74 -18.54
CA ALA A 125 -10.56 -9.48 -18.63
C ALA A 125 -11.30 -9.26 -19.98
N PRO A 126 -10.64 -9.34 -21.16
CA PRO A 126 -11.32 -9.14 -22.44
C PRO A 126 -12.25 -10.29 -22.81
N ARG A 127 -11.93 -11.52 -22.39
CA ARG A 127 -12.78 -12.70 -22.63
C ARG A 127 -14.07 -12.61 -21.82
N LEU A 128 -13.99 -12.12 -20.58
CA LEU A 128 -15.14 -11.90 -19.75
C LEU A 128 -15.98 -10.75 -20.32
N ALA A 129 -15.36 -9.61 -20.68
CA ALA A 129 -16.08 -8.51 -21.32
C ALA A 129 -16.82 -8.95 -22.61
N ALA A 130 -16.18 -9.75 -23.47
CA ALA A 130 -16.79 -10.27 -24.69
C ALA A 130 -17.87 -11.34 -24.44
N ARG A 131 -17.66 -12.24 -23.47
CA ARG A 131 -18.67 -13.24 -23.08
C ARG A 131 -19.87 -12.59 -22.42
N LEU A 132 -19.68 -11.47 -21.71
CA LEU A 132 -20.75 -10.72 -21.06
C LEU A 132 -21.57 -9.89 -22.05
N SER A 133 -20.92 -9.29 -23.07
CA SER A 133 -21.65 -8.62 -24.16
C SER A 133 -22.42 -9.63 -25.02
N GLU A 134 -21.81 -10.78 -25.33
CA GLU A 134 -22.51 -11.90 -25.98
C GLU A 134 -23.64 -12.47 -25.11
N ALA A 135 -23.46 -12.54 -23.79
CA ALA A 135 -24.50 -13.03 -22.88
C ALA A 135 -25.72 -12.09 -22.83
N GLY A 136 -25.52 -10.76 -22.90
CA GLY A 136 -26.62 -9.81 -23.02
C GLY A 136 -27.43 -9.99 -24.31
N LEU A 137 -26.73 -10.13 -25.45
CA LEU A 137 -27.34 -10.39 -26.77
C LEU A 137 -28.01 -11.77 -26.84
N ARG A 138 -27.39 -12.80 -26.24
CA ARG A 138 -28.00 -14.13 -26.14
C ARG A 138 -29.18 -14.12 -25.19
N LEU A 139 -29.15 -13.37 -24.10
CA LEU A 139 -30.29 -13.26 -23.19
C LEU A 139 -31.50 -12.68 -23.94
N GLU A 140 -31.32 -11.64 -24.75
CA GLU A 140 -32.38 -11.13 -25.65
C GLU A 140 -32.88 -12.18 -26.65
N ALA A 141 -31.98 -12.94 -27.28
CA ALA A 141 -32.35 -13.99 -28.24
C ALA A 141 -33.03 -15.22 -27.58
N THR A 142 -32.62 -15.55 -26.34
CA THR A 142 -33.21 -16.66 -25.56
C THR A 142 -34.55 -16.23 -24.97
N LEU A 143 -34.68 -14.97 -24.53
CA LEU A 143 -35.95 -14.36 -24.13
C LEU A 143 -36.96 -14.35 -25.30
N ALA A 144 -36.48 -14.17 -26.53
CA ALA A 144 -37.31 -14.27 -27.74
C ALA A 144 -37.76 -15.70 -28.10
N THR A 145 -37.17 -16.74 -27.49
CA THR A 145 -37.43 -18.16 -27.76
C THR A 145 -37.78 -18.98 -26.52
N LEU A 146 -38.11 -18.32 -25.40
CA LEU A 146 -38.44 -18.95 -24.13
C LEU A 146 -39.60 -19.94 -24.31
N SER A 147 -39.26 -21.23 -24.35
CA SER A 147 -40.22 -22.33 -24.25
C SER A 147 -40.70 -22.45 -22.79
N ALA A 148 -41.91 -22.95 -22.60
CA ALA A 148 -42.53 -23.11 -21.29
C ALA A 148 -41.80 -24.10 -20.35
N ALA A 149 -40.82 -24.85 -20.88
CA ALA A 149 -40.01 -25.79 -20.11
C ALA A 149 -38.79 -25.11 -19.45
N PRO A 150 -38.57 -25.29 -18.13
CA PRO A 150 -37.38 -24.80 -17.46
C PRO A 150 -36.11 -25.53 -17.93
N PRO A 151 -34.95 -24.85 -18.06
CA PRO A 151 -33.69 -25.48 -18.46
C PRO A 151 -33.21 -26.57 -17.47
N ASP A 152 -32.55 -27.60 -17.98
CA ASP A 152 -32.09 -28.76 -17.17
C ASP A 152 -31.15 -28.38 -16.01
N TRP A 153 -30.36 -27.30 -16.15
CA TRP A 153 -29.48 -26.80 -15.09
C TRP A 153 -30.24 -26.19 -13.90
N VAL A 154 -31.48 -25.74 -14.10
CA VAL A 154 -32.35 -25.24 -13.03
C VAL A 154 -32.86 -26.42 -12.22
N LEU A 155 -33.20 -27.53 -12.88
CA LEU A 155 -33.68 -28.76 -12.24
C LEU A 155 -32.57 -29.51 -11.51
N SER A 156 -31.31 -29.36 -11.92
CA SER A 156 -30.16 -30.01 -11.28
C SER A 156 -29.69 -29.35 -9.97
N LEU A 157 -30.28 -28.21 -9.57
CA LEU A 157 -29.97 -27.53 -8.31
C LEU A 157 -30.67 -28.23 -7.12
N PRO A 158 -29.94 -28.89 -6.20
CA PRO A 158 -30.52 -29.82 -5.22
C PRO A 158 -31.39 -29.16 -4.14
N VAL A 159 -31.25 -27.84 -3.90
CA VAL A 159 -31.97 -27.13 -2.82
C VAL A 159 -33.01 -26.14 -3.36
N VAL A 160 -32.76 -25.54 -4.53
CA VAL A 160 -33.57 -24.42 -5.04
C VAL A 160 -34.25 -24.75 -6.38
N GLY A 161 -33.85 -25.84 -7.04
CA GLY A 161 -34.29 -26.16 -8.41
C GLY A 161 -35.79 -26.38 -8.55
N SER A 162 -36.41 -27.09 -7.61
CA SER A 162 -37.86 -27.34 -7.63
C SER A 162 -38.71 -26.10 -7.28
N ARG A 163 -38.12 -25.09 -6.64
CA ARG A 163 -38.79 -23.80 -6.36
C ARG A 163 -38.67 -22.86 -7.55
N LEU A 164 -37.48 -22.77 -8.15
CA LEU A 164 -37.27 -22.00 -9.40
C LEU A 164 -38.08 -22.58 -10.56
N ALA A 165 -38.13 -23.91 -10.70
CA ALA A 165 -38.89 -24.57 -11.76
C ALA A 165 -40.40 -24.31 -11.68
N ARG A 166 -40.96 -24.25 -10.46
CA ARG A 166 -42.36 -23.88 -10.25
C ARG A 166 -42.63 -22.41 -10.58
N GLY A 167 -41.78 -21.50 -10.10
CA GLY A 167 -41.90 -20.07 -10.46
C GLY A 167 -41.78 -19.84 -11.96
N TRP A 168 -40.92 -20.60 -12.65
CA TRP A 168 -40.79 -20.58 -14.11
C TRP A 168 -42.05 -21.06 -14.83
N GLN A 169 -42.67 -22.14 -14.35
CA GLN A 169 -43.90 -22.69 -14.91
C GLN A 169 -45.11 -21.78 -14.66
N GLU A 170 -45.19 -21.12 -13.51
CA GLU A 170 -46.24 -20.14 -13.19
C GLU A 170 -46.13 -18.88 -14.06
N LEU A 171 -44.91 -18.41 -14.31
CA LEU A 171 -44.64 -17.29 -15.21
C LEU A 171 -44.90 -17.64 -16.68
N ALA A 172 -44.54 -18.85 -17.12
CA ALA A 172 -44.70 -19.29 -18.51
C ALA A 172 -46.14 -19.76 -18.85
N GLY A 173 -46.89 -20.27 -17.86
CA GLY A 173 -48.23 -20.83 -18.07
C GLY A 173 -49.35 -19.79 -18.11
N SER A 174 -49.10 -18.55 -17.68
CA SER A 174 -50.14 -17.52 -17.53
C SER A 174 -50.34 -16.62 -18.76
N GLY A 175 -49.60 -16.82 -19.86
CA GLY A 175 -49.68 -15.95 -21.04
C GLY A 175 -49.28 -14.49 -20.76
N GLY A 176 -48.73 -14.22 -19.58
CA GLY A 176 -48.12 -12.95 -19.25
C GLY A 176 -46.94 -12.72 -20.18
N ASP A 177 -46.78 -11.47 -20.64
CA ASP A 177 -45.62 -11.09 -21.43
C ASP A 177 -44.39 -11.17 -20.52
N LEU A 178 -43.81 -12.37 -20.44
CA LEU A 178 -42.61 -12.69 -19.68
C LEU A 178 -41.48 -11.72 -20.02
N ARG A 179 -41.56 -11.17 -21.24
CA ARG A 179 -40.75 -10.06 -21.76
C ARG A 179 -40.91 -8.79 -20.93
N ALA A 180 -42.13 -8.30 -20.68
CA ALA A 180 -42.39 -7.11 -19.87
C ALA A 180 -42.02 -7.29 -18.39
N ALA A 181 -42.15 -8.52 -17.87
CA ALA A 181 -41.70 -8.86 -16.52
C ALA A 181 -40.17 -8.92 -16.40
N MET A 182 -39.47 -9.33 -17.46
CA MET A 182 -38.00 -9.48 -17.49
C MET A 182 -37.28 -8.23 -18.02
N GLU A 183 -37.94 -7.33 -18.75
CA GLU A 183 -37.35 -6.11 -19.32
C GLU A 183 -36.65 -5.22 -18.28
N PRO A 184 -37.25 -4.91 -17.10
CA PRO A 184 -36.58 -4.12 -16.09
C PRO A 184 -35.39 -4.86 -15.44
N TYR A 185 -35.47 -6.19 -15.33
CA TYR A 185 -34.35 -7.01 -14.85
C TYR A 185 -33.23 -7.09 -15.87
N ALA A 186 -33.54 -7.18 -17.17
CA ALA A 186 -32.54 -7.21 -18.24
C ALA A 186 -31.75 -5.90 -18.29
N GLU A 187 -32.41 -4.76 -18.13
CA GLU A 187 -31.75 -3.44 -18.05
C GLU A 187 -30.88 -3.31 -16.78
N TRP A 188 -31.40 -3.76 -15.63
CA TRP A 188 -30.66 -3.76 -14.36
C TRP A 188 -29.42 -4.68 -14.43
N ILE A 189 -29.59 -5.89 -14.97
CA ILE A 189 -28.53 -6.86 -15.23
C ILE A 189 -27.48 -6.27 -16.17
N ARG A 190 -27.90 -5.64 -17.28
CA ARG A 190 -27.01 -4.96 -18.22
C ARG A 190 -26.18 -3.87 -17.54
N ARG A 191 -26.80 -3.03 -16.71
CA ARG A 191 -26.11 -1.97 -15.96
C ARG A 191 -25.09 -2.53 -14.97
N ILE A 192 -25.46 -3.58 -14.23
CA ILE A 192 -24.52 -4.29 -13.35
C ILE A 192 -23.35 -4.86 -14.14
N PHE A 193 -23.60 -5.44 -15.31
CA PHE A 193 -22.54 -6.00 -16.13
C PHE A 193 -21.61 -4.95 -16.72
N VAL A 194 -22.13 -3.82 -17.20
CA VAL A 194 -21.30 -2.70 -17.68
C VAL A 194 -20.49 -2.11 -16.54
N ALA A 195 -21.11 -1.92 -15.36
CA ALA A 195 -20.41 -1.46 -14.17
C ALA A 195 -19.31 -2.45 -13.72
N ALA A 196 -19.60 -3.75 -13.75
CA ALA A 196 -18.63 -4.80 -13.42
C ALA A 196 -17.46 -4.83 -14.42
N ALA A 197 -17.72 -4.67 -15.72
CA ALA A 197 -16.68 -4.59 -16.74
C ALA A 197 -15.78 -3.35 -16.54
N GLY A 198 -16.37 -2.20 -16.23
CA GLY A 198 -15.63 -0.97 -15.89
C GLY A 198 -14.79 -1.14 -14.62
N ALA A 199 -15.37 -1.71 -13.57
CA ALA A 199 -14.67 -2.00 -12.32
C ALA A 199 -13.51 -3.01 -12.51
N MET A 200 -13.68 -3.99 -13.39
CA MET A 200 -12.60 -4.92 -13.75
C MET A 200 -11.46 -4.22 -14.49
N ALA A 201 -11.77 -3.35 -15.46
CA ALA A 201 -10.75 -2.58 -16.16
C ALA A 201 -9.95 -1.69 -15.19
N ASP A 202 -10.64 -1.02 -14.27
CA ASP A 202 -10.01 -0.22 -13.22
C ASP A 202 -9.14 -1.08 -12.29
N SER A 203 -9.64 -2.26 -11.89
CA SER A 203 -8.88 -3.22 -11.07
C SER A 203 -7.60 -3.71 -11.75
N VAL A 204 -7.65 -3.97 -13.06
CA VAL A 204 -6.47 -4.35 -13.85
C VAL A 204 -5.43 -3.23 -13.86
N LEU A 205 -5.87 -1.98 -14.08
CA LEU A 205 -4.99 -0.82 -14.07
C LEU A 205 -4.35 -0.63 -12.69
N GLN A 206 -5.16 -0.70 -11.63
CA GLN A 206 -4.73 -0.62 -10.25
C GLN A 206 -3.70 -1.71 -9.91
N PHE A 207 -3.92 -2.93 -10.40
CA PHE A 207 -3.03 -4.07 -10.21
C PHE A 207 -1.67 -3.86 -10.90
N ILE A 208 -1.66 -3.40 -12.15
CA ILE A 208 -0.41 -3.07 -12.87
C ILE A 208 0.36 -1.98 -12.11
N LEU A 209 -0.35 -0.95 -11.66
CA LEU A 209 0.27 0.15 -10.91
C LEU A 209 0.83 -0.31 -9.56
N ALA A 210 0.13 -1.20 -8.87
CA ALA A 210 0.61 -1.86 -7.66
C ALA A 210 1.87 -2.70 -7.92
N LEU A 211 1.96 -3.41 -9.06
CA LEU A 211 3.16 -4.14 -9.44
C LEU A 211 4.36 -3.22 -9.71
N ILE A 212 4.14 -2.07 -10.35
CA ILE A 212 5.19 -1.06 -10.57
C ILE A 212 5.70 -0.54 -9.22
N VAL A 213 4.79 -0.20 -8.31
CA VAL A 213 5.15 0.22 -6.95
C VAL A 213 5.92 -0.89 -6.23
N ALA A 214 5.43 -2.13 -6.24
CA ALA A 214 6.11 -3.26 -5.61
C ALA A 214 7.51 -3.48 -6.18
N ALA A 215 7.70 -3.35 -7.50
CA ALA A 215 9.00 -3.43 -8.15
C ALA A 215 9.95 -2.34 -7.65
N MET A 216 9.46 -1.10 -7.51
CA MET A 216 10.24 0.01 -6.94
C MET A 216 10.65 -0.26 -5.48
N PHE A 217 9.77 -0.89 -4.69
CA PHE A 217 10.11 -1.35 -3.34
C PHE A 217 11.08 -2.54 -3.34
N TRP A 218 11.04 -3.45 -4.31
CA TRP A 218 12.00 -4.56 -4.38
C TRP A 218 13.41 -4.10 -4.78
N THR A 219 13.53 -3.08 -5.62
CA THR A 219 14.82 -2.51 -6.04
C THR A 219 15.42 -1.61 -4.96
N ASN A 220 14.64 -0.66 -4.44
CA ASN A 220 15.12 0.39 -3.52
C ASN A 220 14.70 0.18 -2.05
N GLY A 221 14.08 -0.96 -1.72
CA GLY A 221 13.45 -1.17 -0.42
C GLY A 221 14.41 -1.11 0.76
N ASP A 222 15.67 -1.49 0.58
CA ASP A 222 16.67 -1.42 1.65
C ASP A 222 16.91 0.05 2.05
N THR A 223 17.10 0.94 1.08
CA THR A 223 17.23 2.38 1.30
C THR A 223 15.96 2.99 1.91
N VAL A 224 14.79 2.68 1.36
CA VAL A 224 13.51 3.20 1.88
C VAL A 224 13.27 2.73 3.32
N SER A 225 13.56 1.47 3.61
CA SER A 225 13.42 0.92 4.97
C SER A 225 14.38 1.57 5.96
N ALA A 226 15.61 1.88 5.55
CA ALA A 226 16.60 2.55 6.38
C ALA A 226 16.17 3.99 6.71
N ILE A 227 15.70 4.75 5.71
CA ILE A 227 15.18 6.10 5.90
C ILE A 227 13.96 6.07 6.83
N LEU A 228 13.02 5.17 6.60
CA LEU A 228 11.81 5.06 7.41
C LEU A 228 12.15 4.73 8.87
N ARG A 229 13.06 3.78 9.10
CA ARG A 229 13.55 3.45 10.44
C ARG A 229 14.24 4.63 11.11
N ASP A 230 15.05 5.40 10.39
CA ASP A 230 15.73 6.58 10.98
C ASP A 230 14.72 7.67 11.36
N VAL A 231 13.75 7.96 10.49
CA VAL A 231 12.67 8.93 10.78
C VAL A 231 11.85 8.50 11.99
N VAL A 232 11.39 7.25 12.02
CA VAL A 232 10.58 6.71 13.13
C VAL A 232 11.37 6.72 14.44
N ARG A 233 12.65 6.34 14.39
CA ARG A 233 13.54 6.39 15.55
C ARG A 233 13.74 7.81 16.08
N ARG A 234 13.86 8.81 15.20
CA ARG A 234 13.97 10.22 15.61
C ARG A 234 12.69 10.77 16.22
N LEU A 235 11.53 10.30 15.77
CA LEU A 235 10.22 10.76 16.26
C LEU A 235 9.82 10.13 17.60
N GLY A 236 10.09 8.84 17.80
CA GLY A 236 9.58 8.10 18.96
C GLY A 236 10.54 7.05 19.53
N GLY A 237 11.82 7.10 19.19
CA GLY A 237 12.85 6.22 19.76
C GLY A 237 12.69 4.75 19.40
N ALA A 238 13.21 3.87 20.26
CA ALA A 238 13.21 2.42 20.06
C ALA A 238 11.80 1.81 20.02
N MET A 239 10.89 2.31 20.87
CA MET A 239 9.50 1.82 20.93
C MET A 239 8.77 2.05 19.59
N ALA A 240 9.00 3.19 18.94
CA ALA A 240 8.40 3.47 17.64
C ALA A 240 8.95 2.55 16.54
N THR A 241 10.24 2.19 16.59
CA THR A 241 10.82 1.22 15.64
C THR A 241 10.29 -0.20 15.84
N GLU A 242 10.04 -0.61 17.09
CA GLU A 242 9.39 -1.90 17.37
C GLU A 242 7.94 -1.91 16.86
N ALA A 243 7.20 -0.82 17.05
CA ALA A 243 5.86 -0.66 16.50
C ALA A 243 5.82 -0.73 14.97
N LEU A 244 6.83 -0.16 14.29
CA LEU A 244 6.98 -0.26 12.84
C LEU A 244 7.17 -1.71 12.38
N ASP A 245 8.02 -2.46 13.09
CA ASP A 245 8.29 -3.87 12.77
C ASP A 245 7.07 -4.75 13.05
N ALA A 246 6.33 -4.47 14.13
CA ALA A 246 5.05 -5.12 14.44
C ALA A 246 3.98 -4.83 13.37
N ALA A 247 3.88 -3.59 12.90
CA ALA A 247 2.97 -3.21 11.82
C ALA A 247 3.30 -3.98 10.53
N GLY A 248 4.58 -4.07 10.15
CA GLY A 248 5.02 -4.87 9.00
C GLY A 248 4.70 -6.36 9.14
N GLY A 249 4.84 -6.92 10.35
CA GLY A 249 4.43 -8.30 10.65
C GLY A 249 2.92 -8.53 10.51
N SER A 250 2.12 -7.61 11.01
CA SER A 250 0.65 -7.65 10.91
C SER A 250 0.18 -7.58 9.45
N LEU A 251 0.71 -6.63 8.66
CA LEU A 251 0.41 -6.53 7.22
C LEU A 251 0.70 -7.84 6.49
N ARG A 252 1.83 -8.49 6.80
CA ARG A 252 2.19 -9.77 6.22
C ARG A 252 1.23 -10.89 6.63
N SER A 253 0.84 -10.95 7.90
CA SER A 253 -0.12 -11.94 8.40
C SER A 253 -1.48 -11.81 7.71
N VAL A 254 -1.99 -10.58 7.56
CA VAL A 254 -3.24 -10.32 6.84
C VAL A 254 -3.13 -10.71 5.36
N ALA A 255 -2.02 -10.36 4.69
CA ALA A 255 -1.82 -10.72 3.30
C ALA A 255 -1.82 -12.24 3.08
N TYR A 256 -1.11 -13.00 3.92
CA TYR A 256 -1.13 -14.46 3.85
C TYR A 256 -2.50 -15.04 4.21
N GLY A 257 -3.23 -14.42 5.13
CA GLY A 257 -4.60 -14.79 5.46
C GLY A 257 -5.52 -14.70 4.24
N VAL A 258 -5.54 -13.56 3.55
CA VAL A 258 -6.38 -13.33 2.36
C VAL A 258 -6.05 -14.33 1.25
N VAL A 259 -4.77 -14.56 0.96
CA VAL A 259 -4.34 -15.54 -0.05
C VAL A 259 -4.74 -16.96 0.36
N GLY A 260 -4.55 -17.32 1.64
CA GLY A 260 -4.90 -18.63 2.17
C GLY A 260 -6.40 -18.90 2.10
N THR A 261 -7.24 -17.93 2.48
CA THR A 261 -8.70 -18.06 2.40
C THR A 261 -9.16 -18.20 0.95
N ALA A 262 -8.61 -17.40 0.04
CA ALA A 262 -8.97 -17.48 -1.38
C ALA A 262 -8.62 -18.83 -2.00
N LEU A 263 -7.46 -19.41 -1.62
CA LEU A 263 -7.05 -20.74 -2.08
C LEU A 263 -8.03 -21.82 -1.60
N ILE A 264 -8.39 -21.80 -0.31
CA ILE A 264 -9.35 -22.74 0.26
C ILE A 264 -10.69 -22.62 -0.45
N GLN A 265 -11.19 -21.41 -0.67
CA GLN A 265 -12.45 -21.17 -1.38
C GLN A 265 -12.41 -21.68 -2.83
N GLY A 266 -11.32 -21.44 -3.54
CA GLY A 266 -11.15 -21.95 -4.90
C GLY A 266 -11.14 -23.47 -4.97
N VAL A 267 -10.43 -24.13 -4.05
CA VAL A 267 -10.39 -25.59 -3.96
C VAL A 267 -11.76 -26.17 -3.63
N LEU A 268 -12.45 -25.62 -2.62
CA LEU A 268 -13.78 -26.06 -2.23
C LEU A 268 -14.80 -25.88 -3.37
N MET A 269 -14.73 -24.75 -4.09
CA MET A 269 -15.58 -24.54 -5.25
C MET A 269 -15.27 -25.52 -6.37
N GLY A 270 -13.99 -25.77 -6.66
CA GLY A 270 -13.58 -26.76 -7.66
C GLY A 270 -14.10 -28.15 -7.32
N LEU A 271 -13.98 -28.58 -6.06
CA LEU A 271 -14.52 -29.85 -5.57
C LEU A 271 -16.06 -29.90 -5.67
N GLY A 272 -16.73 -28.81 -5.29
CA GLY A 272 -18.18 -28.70 -5.44
C GLY A 272 -18.64 -28.82 -6.90
N ALA A 273 -17.90 -28.23 -7.83
CA ALA A 273 -18.17 -28.34 -9.25
C ALA A 273 -17.94 -29.76 -9.80
N VAL A 274 -16.94 -30.50 -9.29
CA VAL A 274 -16.75 -31.92 -9.60
C VAL A 274 -17.95 -32.74 -9.12
N LEU A 275 -18.39 -32.55 -7.88
CA LEU A 275 -19.51 -33.29 -7.29
C LEU A 275 -20.84 -32.99 -7.99
N ALA A 276 -21.03 -31.76 -8.47
CA ALA A 276 -22.23 -31.34 -9.20
C ALA A 276 -22.18 -31.69 -10.70
N GLY A 277 -21.11 -32.31 -11.20
CA GLY A 277 -20.98 -32.69 -12.60
C GLY A 277 -20.85 -31.52 -13.58
N LEU A 278 -20.40 -30.34 -13.12
CA LEU A 278 -20.26 -29.17 -13.97
C LEU A 278 -19.04 -29.31 -14.92
N PRO A 279 -19.16 -28.82 -16.17
CA PRO A 279 -18.01 -28.76 -17.07
C PRO A 279 -16.95 -27.78 -16.53
N ALA A 280 -15.67 -28.16 -16.67
CA ALA A 280 -14.51 -27.37 -16.27
C ALA A 280 -14.47 -26.93 -14.77
N PRO A 281 -14.51 -27.88 -13.81
CA PRO A 281 -14.51 -27.58 -12.38
C PRO A 281 -13.24 -26.83 -11.92
N GLY A 282 -12.09 -27.13 -12.52
CA GLY A 282 -10.84 -26.40 -12.23
C GLY A 282 -10.90 -24.92 -12.63
N LEU A 283 -11.59 -24.60 -13.73
CA LEU A 283 -11.76 -23.22 -14.16
C LEU A 283 -12.68 -22.45 -13.21
N LEU A 284 -13.77 -23.08 -12.74
CA LEU A 284 -14.67 -22.51 -11.74
C LEU A 284 -13.97 -22.24 -10.41
N GLY A 285 -13.20 -23.22 -9.91
CA GLY A 285 -12.40 -23.04 -8.71
C GLY A 285 -11.37 -21.91 -8.84
N PHE A 286 -10.67 -21.85 -9.97
CA PHE A 286 -9.73 -20.77 -10.27
C PHE A 286 -10.40 -19.39 -10.34
N LEU A 287 -11.57 -19.30 -10.98
CA LEU A 287 -12.34 -18.07 -11.07
C LEU A 287 -12.80 -17.60 -9.69
N VAL A 288 -13.30 -18.49 -8.83
CA VAL A 288 -13.70 -18.14 -7.45
C VAL A 288 -12.49 -17.69 -6.64
N MET A 289 -11.34 -18.35 -6.78
CA MET A 289 -10.09 -17.89 -6.15
C MET A 289 -9.71 -16.48 -6.61
N LEU A 290 -9.79 -16.19 -7.92
CA LEU A 290 -9.48 -14.87 -8.46
C LEU A 290 -10.46 -13.80 -7.94
N LEU A 291 -11.77 -14.10 -7.90
CA LEU A 291 -12.79 -13.21 -7.37
C LEU A 291 -12.60 -12.93 -5.88
N ALA A 292 -12.24 -13.96 -5.10
CA ALA A 292 -11.95 -13.84 -3.68
C ALA A 292 -10.74 -12.93 -3.43
N ILE A 293 -9.67 -13.07 -4.22
CA ILE A 293 -8.49 -12.20 -4.17
C ILE A 293 -8.85 -10.77 -4.56
N SER A 294 -9.69 -10.59 -5.58
CA SER A 294 -10.06 -9.28 -6.11
C SER A 294 -10.99 -8.49 -5.19
N GLN A 295 -11.53 -9.09 -4.12
CA GLN A 295 -12.45 -8.47 -3.15
C GLN A 295 -13.63 -7.68 -3.77
N ILE A 296 -14.04 -8.01 -5.00
CA ILE A 296 -15.12 -7.32 -5.75
C ILE A 296 -16.46 -7.36 -5.00
N GLY A 297 -16.61 -8.21 -3.98
CA GLY A 297 -17.80 -8.26 -3.12
C GLY A 297 -17.95 -7.08 -2.16
N ALA A 298 -16.86 -6.43 -1.72
CA ALA A 298 -16.94 -5.41 -0.68
C ALA A 298 -17.63 -4.09 -1.12
N PRO A 299 -17.52 -3.61 -2.38
CA PRO A 299 -18.19 -2.38 -2.81
C PRO A 299 -19.71 -2.53 -3.04
N LEU A 300 -20.24 -3.75 -3.21
CA LEU A 300 -21.66 -3.98 -3.53
C LEU A 300 -22.61 -3.59 -2.39
N GLU A 301 -22.14 -3.57 -1.14
CA GLU A 301 -22.94 -3.12 0.01
C GLU A 301 -23.18 -1.59 0.03
N ARG A 302 -22.56 -0.82 -0.87
CA ARG A 302 -22.67 0.65 -0.88
C ARG A 302 -23.77 1.21 -1.80
N PHE A 303 -24.61 0.36 -2.38
CA PHE A 303 -25.80 0.82 -3.10
C PHE A 303 -27.03 0.69 -2.21
N PRO A 304 -27.73 1.80 -1.88
CA PRO A 304 -29.05 1.70 -1.29
C PRO A 304 -30.00 1.08 -2.32
N ALA A 305 -30.76 0.09 -1.87
CA ALA A 305 -31.85 -0.56 -2.60
C ALA A 305 -32.96 0.44 -2.99
#